data_AF-A0A5B0T643-F1
#
_entry.id   AF-A0A5B0T643-F1
#
_cell.length_a   1.000
_cell.length_b   1.000
_cell.length_c   1.000
_cell.angle_alpha   90.00
_cell.angle_beta   90.00
_cell.angle_gamma   90.00
#
_symmetry.space_group_name_H-M   'P 1'
#
loop_
_entity.id
_entity.type
_entity.pdbx_description
1 polymer ?
#
loop_
_entity_poly.entity_id
_entity_poly.type
_entity_poly.pdbx_seq_one_letter_code
_entity_poly.pdbx_strand_id
1 'polypeptide(L)'
;MTTETIDHSTLRELADAGGIDETHVKNTGKGWVVIIRSGHRTRQLTTNRSRQARVFKRLETLTGYLVETGIKKFDVDAQAFVAGATSSARPDLSRALKARHEAAAYDIWFRQQVQEAIDDPSPAIPHAEVKARFDRKKADLIASMSSEEQSQLAALRISRRKRG
;
A
#
# COMPACT_ATOMS: atom_id res chain seq x y z
N MET A 1 9.54 -40.17 -4.91
CA MET A 1 9.96 -39.57 -3.62
C MET A 1 8.70 -39.17 -2.87
N THR A 2 8.30 -39.94 -1.86
CA THR A 2 7.10 -39.67 -1.05
C THR A 2 7.39 -38.57 -0.03
N THR A 3 6.76 -37.42 -0.20
CA THR A 3 6.83 -36.33 0.78
C THR A 3 5.88 -36.66 1.92
N GLU A 4 6.43 -36.97 3.10
CA GLU A 4 5.63 -37.15 4.32
C GLU A 4 5.29 -35.78 4.92
N THR A 5 4.19 -35.70 5.66
CA THR A 5 3.68 -34.46 6.19
C THR A 5 3.88 -34.42 7.70
N ILE A 6 4.47 -33.34 8.24
CA ILE A 6 4.70 -33.19 9.69
C ILE A 6 4.08 -31.90 10.23
N ASP A 7 3.68 -31.93 11.50
CA ASP A 7 3.17 -30.76 12.22
C ASP A 7 4.28 -30.13 13.08
N HIS A 8 4.00 -28.95 13.65
CA HIS A 8 4.92 -28.17 14.46
C HIS A 8 5.44 -28.92 15.70
N SER A 9 4.62 -29.71 16.39
CA SER A 9 5.07 -30.48 17.57
C SER A 9 6.12 -31.52 17.17
N THR A 10 5.85 -32.30 16.13
CA THR A 10 6.80 -33.27 15.58
C THR A 10 8.06 -32.61 15.04
N LEU A 11 7.93 -31.43 14.43
CA LEU A 11 9.09 -30.64 14.00
C LEU A 11 10.00 -30.29 15.18
N ARG A 12 9.41 -29.81 16.28
CA ARG A 12 10.15 -29.43 17.48
C ARG A 12 10.84 -30.63 18.13
N GLU A 13 10.13 -31.75 18.26
CA GLU A 13 10.72 -33.00 18.78
C GLU A 13 11.91 -33.46 17.93
N LEU A 14 11.80 -33.40 16.59
CA LEU A 14 12.89 -33.76 15.69
C LEU A 14 14.09 -32.80 15.81
N ALA A 15 13.83 -31.50 16.00
CA ALA A 15 14.88 -30.50 16.18
C ALA A 15 15.60 -30.68 17.53
N ASP A 16 14.85 -30.90 18.61
CA ASP A 16 15.38 -31.14 19.95
C ASP A 16 16.17 -32.46 20.02
N ALA A 17 15.72 -33.50 19.32
CA ALA A 17 16.42 -34.77 19.19
C ALA A 17 17.64 -34.72 18.26
N GLY A 18 17.87 -33.61 17.56
CA GLY A 18 18.95 -33.46 16.58
C GLY A 18 18.79 -34.34 15.34
N GLY A 19 17.59 -34.85 15.06
CA GLY A 19 17.31 -35.77 13.94
C GLY A 19 17.05 -35.09 12.59
N ILE A 20 17.46 -33.83 12.47
CA ILE A 20 17.31 -33.01 11.26
C ILE A 20 18.67 -32.94 10.58
N ASP A 21 18.79 -33.60 9.42
CA ASP A 21 20.03 -33.56 8.64
C ASP A 21 20.12 -32.26 7.84
N GLU A 22 19.02 -31.88 7.19
CA GLU A 22 18.95 -30.66 6.39
C GLU A 22 17.56 -30.03 6.43
N THR A 23 17.54 -28.70 6.47
CA THR A 23 16.32 -27.89 6.35
C THR A 23 16.40 -27.04 5.09
N HIS A 24 15.47 -27.26 4.17
CA HIS A 24 15.36 -26.58 2.90
C HIS A 24 14.12 -25.70 2.88
N VAL A 25 14.30 -24.43 2.58
CA VAL A 25 13.22 -23.45 2.44
C VAL A 25 13.03 -23.18 0.95
N LYS A 26 11.86 -23.54 0.42
CA LYS A 26 11.53 -23.35 -1.01
C LYS A 26 10.44 -22.31 -1.21
N ASN A 27 10.59 -21.51 -2.26
CA ASN A 27 9.53 -20.61 -2.69
C ASN A 27 8.53 -21.34 -3.62
N THR A 28 7.24 -21.24 -3.32
CA THR A 28 6.16 -21.87 -4.09
C THR A 28 5.34 -20.84 -4.91
N GLY A 29 5.84 -19.61 -5.05
CA GLY A 29 5.14 -18.46 -5.64
C GLY A 29 4.08 -17.85 -4.71
N LYS A 30 3.35 -18.70 -3.96
CA LYS A 30 2.39 -18.28 -2.93
C LYS A 30 3.05 -17.90 -1.60
N GLY A 31 4.33 -18.22 -1.45
CA GLY A 31 5.14 -17.95 -0.26
C GLY A 31 6.19 -19.05 -0.04
N TRP A 32 6.79 -19.01 1.13
CA TRP A 32 7.87 -19.89 1.56
C TRP A 32 7.32 -21.12 2.27
N VAL A 33 7.85 -22.28 1.93
CA VAL A 33 7.50 -23.56 2.57
C VAL A 33 8.78 -24.20 3.09
N VAL A 34 8.68 -24.81 4.25
CA VAL A 34 9.79 -25.55 4.88
C VAL A 34 9.68 -27.03 4.52
N ILE A 35 10.76 -27.56 3.98
CA ILE A 35 10.96 -28.97 3.67
C ILE A 35 12.17 -29.45 4.47
N ILE A 36 12.01 -30.50 5.25
CA ILE A 36 13.04 -31.05 6.11
C ILE A 36 13.41 -32.42 5.60
N ARG A 37 14.71 -32.69 5.59
CA ARG A 37 15.26 -34.00 5.28
C ARG A 37 15.72 -34.63 6.58
N SER A 38 15.20 -35.83 6.85
CA SER A 38 15.60 -36.67 7.97
C SER A 38 15.91 -38.05 7.40
N GLY A 39 17.20 -38.38 7.34
CA GLY A 39 17.75 -39.54 6.64
C GLY A 39 17.35 -39.59 5.17
N HIS A 40 16.65 -40.66 4.80
CA HIS A 40 16.13 -40.91 3.46
C HIS A 40 14.73 -40.37 3.19
N ARG A 41 14.11 -39.69 4.17
CA ARG A 41 12.73 -39.22 4.05
C ARG A 41 12.68 -37.70 3.99
N THR A 42 11.89 -37.20 3.03
CA THR A 42 11.59 -35.78 2.89
C THR A 42 10.26 -35.49 3.55
N ARG A 43 10.23 -34.52 4.47
CA ARG A 43 9.08 -34.13 5.27
C ARG A 43 8.72 -32.68 5.04
N GLN A 44 7.45 -32.39 4.79
CA GLN A 44 6.95 -31.04 4.58
C GLN A 44 6.19 -30.55 5.80
N LEU A 45 6.48 -29.30 6.21
CA LEU A 45 5.81 -28.69 7.36
C LEU A 45 4.37 -28.29 7.01
N THR A 46 3.46 -28.66 7.90
CA THR A 46 2.03 -28.32 7.82
C THR A 46 1.54 -27.52 8.99
N THR A 47 0.34 -26.97 8.83
CA THR A 47 -0.38 -26.35 9.93
C THR A 47 -1.16 -27.40 10.72
N ASN A 48 -1.06 -27.34 12.05
CA ASN A 48 -1.75 -28.23 12.99
C ASN A 48 -3.26 -28.33 12.72
N ARG A 49 -3.92 -27.20 12.45
CA ARG A 49 -5.39 -27.15 12.31
C ARG A 49 -5.91 -27.63 10.96
N SER A 50 -5.14 -27.51 9.87
CA SER A 50 -5.64 -27.76 8.52
C SER A 50 -4.93 -28.87 7.76
N ARG A 51 -3.81 -29.41 8.29
CA ARG A 51 -2.89 -30.33 7.58
C ARG A 51 -2.46 -29.83 6.18
N GLN A 52 -2.66 -28.54 5.89
CA GLN A 52 -2.17 -27.93 4.66
C GLN A 52 -0.72 -27.48 4.85
N ALA A 53 0.04 -27.48 3.76
CA ALA A 53 1.41 -26.94 3.72
C ALA A 53 1.46 -25.56 4.39
N ARG A 54 2.33 -25.39 5.39
CA ARG A 54 2.46 -24.09 6.06
C ARG A 54 3.25 -23.15 5.15
N VAL A 55 2.53 -22.19 4.58
CA VAL A 55 3.11 -21.17 3.69
C VAL A 55 3.35 -19.89 4.48
N PHE A 56 4.59 -19.41 4.48
CA PHE A 56 4.99 -18.15 5.09
C PHE A 56 5.11 -17.06 4.02
N LYS A 57 4.49 -15.89 4.23
CA LYS A 57 4.53 -14.80 3.24
C LYS A 57 5.89 -14.09 3.17
N ARG A 58 6.59 -14.01 4.30
CA ARG A 58 7.88 -13.33 4.46
C ARG A 58 8.92 -14.31 4.97
N LEU A 59 10.15 -14.18 4.48
CA LEU A 59 11.26 -15.02 4.91
C LEU A 59 11.63 -14.75 6.37
N GLU A 60 11.63 -13.48 6.82
CA GLU A 60 11.93 -13.10 8.21
C GLU A 60 11.02 -13.80 9.22
N THR A 61 9.72 -13.86 8.95
CA THR A 61 8.75 -14.58 9.80
C THR A 61 9.04 -16.08 9.85
N LEU A 62 9.48 -16.65 8.73
CA LEU A 62 9.90 -18.05 8.67
C LEU A 62 11.20 -18.26 9.47
N THR A 63 12.17 -17.36 9.34
CA THR A 63 13.44 -17.43 10.09
C THR A 63 13.20 -17.37 11.59
N GLY A 64 12.38 -16.42 12.08
CA GLY A 64 12.02 -16.34 13.49
C GLY A 64 11.37 -17.63 13.99
N TYR A 65 10.43 -18.17 13.21
CA TYR A 65 9.80 -19.46 13.52
C TYR A 65 10.81 -20.62 13.57
N LEU A 66 11.75 -20.71 12.63
CA LEU A 66 12.76 -21.76 12.63
C LEU A 66 13.67 -21.67 13.86
N VAL A 67 14.09 -20.46 14.23
CA VAL A 67 14.91 -20.21 15.43
C VAL A 67 14.16 -20.61 16.70
N GLU A 68 12.87 -20.26 16.82
CA GLU A 68 12.02 -20.69 17.94
C GLU A 68 11.88 -22.22 18.02
N THR A 69 11.91 -22.91 16.87
CA THR A 69 11.91 -24.38 16.82
C THR A 69 13.28 -25.03 17.03
N GLY A 70 14.35 -24.24 17.22
CA GLY A 70 15.71 -24.75 17.43
C GLY A 70 16.54 -24.93 16.15
N ILE A 71 15.99 -24.64 14.98
CA ILE A 71 16.67 -24.77 13.68
C ILE A 71 17.43 -23.47 13.38
N LYS A 72 18.75 -23.50 13.58
CA LYS A 72 19.63 -22.33 13.39
C LYS A 72 20.31 -22.27 12.01
N LYS A 73 20.32 -23.39 11.28
CA LYS A 73 20.91 -23.51 9.94
C LYS A 73 19.89 -24.09 8.99
N PHE A 74 19.69 -23.44 7.86
CA PHE A 74 18.79 -23.86 6.80
C PHE A 74 19.24 -23.24 5.49
N ASP A 75 18.99 -23.94 4.39
CA ASP A 75 19.28 -23.47 3.03
C ASP A 75 18.01 -22.87 2.42
N VAL A 76 18.17 -21.79 1.65
CA VAL A 76 17.06 -21.10 0.98
C VAL A 76 17.22 -21.25 -0.52
N ASP A 77 16.27 -21.94 -1.13
CA ASP A 77 16.14 -22.04 -2.58
C ASP A 77 15.29 -20.88 -3.10
N ALA A 78 15.98 -19.91 -3.71
CA ALA A 78 15.39 -18.73 -4.30
C ALA A 78 15.13 -18.87 -5.81
N GLN A 79 15.30 -20.04 -6.42
CA GLN A 79 15.18 -20.22 -7.88
C GLN A 79 13.80 -19.80 -8.42
N ALA A 80 12.74 -19.95 -7.61
CA ALA A 80 11.37 -19.54 -7.95
C ALA A 80 10.95 -18.19 -7.33
N PHE A 81 11.90 -17.42 -6.76
CA PHE A 81 11.57 -16.14 -6.11
C PHE A 81 11.35 -15.03 -7.14
N VAL A 82 10.18 -14.40 -7.07
CA VAL A 82 9.87 -13.19 -7.83
C VAL A 82 9.61 -12.04 -6.85
N ALA A 83 10.42 -10.98 -6.94
CA ALA A 83 10.28 -9.80 -6.11
C ALA A 83 8.89 -9.16 -6.31
N GLY A 84 8.14 -8.98 -5.22
CA GLY A 84 6.79 -8.40 -5.25
C GLY A 84 5.64 -9.41 -5.42
N ALA A 85 5.89 -10.68 -5.76
CA ALA A 85 4.82 -11.66 -5.98
C ALA A 85 4.04 -12.02 -4.70
N THR A 86 4.69 -11.99 -3.54
CA THR A 86 4.04 -12.23 -2.22
C THR A 86 3.58 -10.95 -1.54
N SER A 87 3.99 -9.79 -2.08
CA SER A 87 3.47 -8.50 -1.65
C SER A 87 2.08 -8.35 -2.26
N SER A 88 1.08 -8.88 -1.56
CA SER A 88 -0.25 -8.30 -1.68
C SER A 88 -0.16 -6.90 -1.07
N ALA A 89 0.42 -5.95 -1.81
CA ALA A 89 0.17 -4.54 -1.61
C ALA A 89 -1.34 -4.41 -1.81
N ARG A 90 -2.10 -4.58 -0.72
CA ARG A 90 -3.50 -4.16 -0.68
C ARG A 90 -3.43 -2.69 -1.05
N PRO A 91 -3.98 -2.26 -2.19
CA PRO A 91 -3.94 -0.86 -2.63
C PRO A 91 -4.70 0.11 -1.71
N ASP A 92 -5.03 -0.33 -0.49
CA ASP A 92 -6.08 0.21 0.36
C ASP A 92 -5.56 0.60 1.75
N LEU A 93 -4.50 -0.04 2.30
CA LEU A 93 -3.98 0.38 3.60
C LEU A 93 -3.22 1.72 3.53
N SER A 94 -2.41 1.92 2.48
CA SER A 94 -1.71 3.20 2.29
C SER A 94 -2.68 4.33 1.91
N ARG A 95 -3.72 4.04 1.11
CA ARG A 95 -4.78 4.99 0.79
C ARG A 95 -5.66 5.29 2.00
N ALA A 96 -6.05 4.29 2.80
CA ALA A 96 -6.85 4.49 4.01
C ALA A 96 -6.07 5.25 5.09
N LEU A 97 -4.76 4.99 5.25
CA LEU A 97 -3.91 5.79 6.13
C LEU A 97 -3.78 7.23 5.61
N LYS A 98 -3.50 7.41 4.32
CA LYS A 98 -3.41 8.74 3.70
C LYS A 98 -4.73 9.52 3.80
N ALA A 99 -5.86 8.89 3.52
CA ALA A 99 -7.19 9.47 3.65
C ALA A 99 -7.52 9.86 5.10
N ARG A 100 -7.10 9.07 6.09
CA ARG A 100 -7.26 9.42 7.52
C ARG A 100 -6.41 10.62 7.92
N HIS A 101 -5.18 10.72 7.42
CA HIS A 101 -4.32 11.89 7.68
C HIS A 101 -4.80 13.15 6.96
N GLU A 102 -5.26 13.03 5.71
CA GLU A 102 -5.85 14.13 4.95
C GLU A 102 -7.13 14.65 5.62
N ALA A 103 -8.00 13.75 6.11
CA ALA A 103 -9.19 14.15 6.84
C ALA A 103 -8.87 14.89 8.15
N ALA A 104 -7.86 14.44 8.90
CA ALA A 104 -7.44 15.11 10.13
C ALA A 104 -6.82 16.50 9.87
N ALA A 105 -6.00 16.63 8.82
CA ALA A 105 -5.42 17.91 8.44
C ALA A 105 -6.51 18.90 7.96
N TYR A 106 -7.48 18.41 7.19
CA TYR A 106 -8.61 19.23 6.75
C TYR A 106 -9.48 19.68 7.92
N ASP A 107 -9.79 18.79 8.87
CA ASP A 107 -10.61 19.14 10.03
C ASP A 107 -9.92 20.17 10.94
N ILE A 108 -8.61 20.04 11.17
CA ILE A 108 -7.84 21.03 11.95
C ILE A 108 -7.86 22.39 11.24
N TRP A 109 -7.54 22.42 9.94
CA TRP A 109 -7.57 23.66 9.17
C TRP A 109 -8.98 24.28 9.13
N PHE A 110 -10.02 23.46 8.91
CA PHE A 110 -11.40 23.93 8.86
C PHE A 110 -11.84 24.54 10.20
N ARG A 111 -11.53 23.88 11.32
CA ARG A 111 -11.82 24.43 12.65
C ARG A 111 -11.07 25.72 12.92
N GLN A 112 -9.81 25.83 12.49
CA GLN A 112 -9.06 27.08 12.59
C GLN A 112 -9.72 28.20 11.77
N GLN A 113 -10.10 27.94 10.51
CA GLN A 113 -10.78 28.93 9.67
C GLN A 113 -12.15 29.34 10.22
N VAL A 114 -12.91 28.40 10.79
CA VAL A 114 -14.18 28.71 11.46
C VAL A 114 -13.95 29.57 12.69
N GLN A 115 -12.93 29.28 13.49
CA GLN A 115 -12.60 30.07 14.69
C GLN A 115 -12.15 31.48 14.30
N GLU A 116 -11.29 31.62 13.29
CA GLU A 116 -10.87 32.92 12.76
C GLU A 116 -12.07 33.76 12.28
N ALA A 117 -13.06 33.14 11.64
CA ALA A 117 -14.27 33.82 11.20
C ALA A 117 -15.23 34.21 12.35
N ILE A 118 -15.25 33.43 13.44
CA ILE A 118 -16.01 33.75 14.66
C ILE A 118 -15.33 34.89 15.42
N ASP A 119 -14.00 34.91 15.45
CA ASP A 119 -13.20 35.91 16.16
C ASP A 119 -13.07 37.24 15.40
N ASP A 120 -13.50 37.30 14.13
CA ASP A 120 -13.52 38.53 13.32
C ASP A 120 -14.54 39.54 13.88
N PRO A 121 -14.12 40.74 14.33
CA PRO A 121 -15.01 41.77 14.87
C PRO A 121 -15.85 42.48 13.79
N SER A 122 -15.66 42.15 12.51
CA SER A 122 -16.36 42.80 11.40
C SER A 122 -17.88 42.56 11.45
N PRO A 123 -18.72 43.56 11.13
CA PRO A 123 -20.15 43.38 11.10
C PRO A 123 -20.58 42.44 9.97
N ALA A 124 -21.60 41.62 10.23
CA ALA A 124 -22.18 40.74 9.23
C ALA A 124 -22.73 41.54 8.02
N ILE A 125 -22.38 41.10 6.81
CA ILE A 125 -22.81 41.75 5.57
C ILE A 125 -24.19 41.19 5.15
N PRO A 126 -25.18 42.04 4.80
CA PRO A 126 -26.47 41.58 4.31
C PRO A 126 -26.35 40.72 3.04
N HIS A 127 -27.18 39.67 2.93
CA HIS A 127 -27.16 38.72 1.81
C HIS A 127 -27.25 39.41 0.42
N ALA A 128 -28.07 40.45 0.29
CA ALA A 128 -28.24 41.19 -0.96
C ALA A 128 -26.94 41.87 -1.44
N GLU A 129 -26.16 42.41 -0.51
CA GLU A 129 -24.87 43.05 -0.82
C GLU A 129 -23.83 42.00 -1.23
N VAL A 130 -23.78 40.86 -0.54
CA VAL A 130 -22.92 39.73 -0.91
C VAL A 130 -23.23 39.28 -2.34
N LYS A 131 -24.51 39.12 -2.68
CA LYS A 131 -24.94 38.72 -4.03
C LYS A 131 -24.48 39.71 -5.09
N ALA A 132 -24.69 41.01 -4.87
CA ALA A 132 -24.24 42.05 -5.80
C ALA A 132 -22.71 42.06 -5.99
N ARG A 133 -21.94 41.82 -4.92
CA ARG A 133 -20.47 41.70 -4.99
C ARG A 133 -20.04 40.49 -5.83
N PHE A 134 -20.69 39.34 -5.67
CA PHE A 134 -20.40 38.15 -6.48
C PHE A 134 -20.80 38.30 -7.94
N ASP A 135 -21.95 38.93 -8.23
CA ASP A 135 -22.41 39.20 -9.60
C ASP A 135 -21.40 40.09 -10.34
N ARG A 136 -20.87 41.12 -9.67
CA ARG A 136 -19.81 41.98 -10.21
C ARG A 136 -18.54 41.18 -10.49
N LYS A 137 -18.03 40.43 -9.51
CA LYS A 137 -16.81 39.58 -9.69
C LYS A 137 -16.96 38.60 -10.85
N LYS A 138 -18.13 37.99 -10.99
CA LYS A 138 -18.41 37.05 -12.09
C LYS A 138 -18.41 37.75 -13.45
N ALA A 139 -19.05 38.92 -13.54
CA ALA A 139 -19.05 39.71 -14.77
C ALA A 139 -17.63 40.13 -15.18
N ASP A 140 -16.82 40.57 -14.22
CA ASP A 140 -15.43 40.97 -14.45
C ASP A 140 -14.59 39.80 -14.96
N LEU A 141 -14.75 38.60 -14.37
CA LEU A 141 -14.03 37.40 -14.79
C LEU A 141 -14.44 36.94 -16.21
N ILE A 142 -15.73 37.05 -16.55
CA ILE A 142 -16.21 36.75 -17.90
C ILE A 142 -15.64 37.75 -18.91
N ALA A 143 -15.57 39.03 -18.55
CA ALA A 143 -15.00 40.07 -19.40
C ALA A 143 -13.50 39.85 -19.64
N SER A 144 -12.73 39.43 -18.62
CA SER A 144 -11.30 39.13 -18.78
C SER A 144 -11.07 37.91 -19.66
N MET A 145 -11.86 36.84 -19.49
CA MET A 145 -11.78 35.65 -20.35
C MET A 145 -12.13 35.98 -21.81
N SER A 146 -13.19 36.79 -22.03
CA SER A 146 -13.58 37.20 -23.39
C SER A 146 -12.53 38.11 -24.03
N SER A 147 -11.88 38.99 -23.25
CA SER A 147 -10.78 39.83 -23.74
C SER A 147 -9.56 39.02 -24.16
N GLU A 148 -9.22 37.96 -23.42
CA GLU A 148 -8.16 37.02 -23.76
C GLU A 148 -8.48 36.21 -25.02
N GLU A 149 -9.69 35.68 -25.13
CA GLU A 149 -10.16 34.96 -26.33
C GLU A 149 -10.18 35.85 -27.58
N GLN A 150 -10.63 37.10 -27.44
CA GLN A 150 -10.63 38.08 -28.53
C GLN A 150 -9.22 38.46 -28.97
N SER A 151 -8.28 38.57 -28.03
CA SER A 151 -6.87 38.84 -28.31
C SER A 151 -6.18 37.68 -29.04
N GLN A 152 -6.49 36.43 -28.66
CA GLN A 152 -5.98 35.24 -29.33
C GLN A 152 -6.55 35.09 -30.75
N LEU A 153 -7.84 35.36 -30.96
CA LEU A 153 -8.48 35.34 -32.28
C LEU A 153 -7.95 36.45 -33.20
N ALA A 154 -7.66 37.64 -32.66
CA ALA A 154 -7.04 38.74 -33.41
C ALA A 154 -5.61 38.37 -33.86
N ALA A 155 -4.80 37.77 -32.98
CA ALA A 155 -3.46 37.29 -33.30
C ALA A 155 -3.48 36.18 -34.39
N LEU A 156 -4.45 35.27 -34.30
CA LEU A 156 -4.62 34.20 -35.29
C LEU A 156 -5.01 34.75 -36.67
N ARG A 157 -5.87 35.77 -36.74
CA ARG A 157 -6.24 36.46 -37.99
C ARG A 157 -5.06 37.20 -38.63
N ILE A 158 -4.22 37.85 -37.83
CA ILE A 158 -3.03 38.55 -38.33
C ILE A 158 -2.01 37.55 -38.91
N SER A 159 -1.81 36.38 -38.29
CA SER A 159 -0.89 35.36 -38.80
C SER A 159 -1.35 34.65 -40.09
N ARG A 160 -2.66 34.59 -40.35
CA ARG A 160 -3.21 34.04 -41.60
C ARG A 160 -3.07 35.00 -42.78
N ARG A 161 -3.09 36.31 -42.55
CA ARG A 161 -2.95 37.33 -43.61
C ARG A 161 -1.51 37.48 -44.15
N LYS A 162 -0.49 37.05 -43.38
CA LYS A 162 0.93 37.15 -43.76
C LYS A 162 1.45 35.93 -44.54
N ARG A 163 0.59 34.95 -44.85
CA ARG A 163 0.92 33.68 -45.53
C ARG A 163 0.28 33.52 -46.92
N GLY A 164 -0.29 34.58 -47.47
CA GLY A 164 -0.71 34.68 -48.87
C GLY A 164 -0.02 35.86 -49.53
#